data_AF-A0A497PB58-F1
#
_entry.id   AF-A0A497PB58-F1
#
_cell.length_a   1.000
_cell.length_b   1.000
_cell.length_c   1.000
_cell.angle_alpha   90.00
_cell.angle_beta   90.00
_cell.angle_gamma   90.00
#
_symmetry.space_group_name_H-M   'P 1'
#
loop_
_entity.id
_entity.type
_entity.pdbx_description
1 polymer ?
#
loop_
_entity_poly.entity_id
_entity_poly.type
_entity_poly.pdbx_seq_one_letter_code
_entity_poly.pdbx_strand_id
1 'polypeptide(L)'
;MADLFWANRQHAMIISVTLGLLYLACGIWEFFSVVGIAPLVVAKPDLLDSLIMLVISSVFLTGTRPLRRNEEEGIAFPIVGLILSTIVFALGLVVLLTNALGWALGLEDWEGWMPAMNV
;
A
#
# COMPACT_ATOMS: atom_id res chain seq x y z
N MET A 1 -34.35 5.11 -5.58
CA MET A 1 -33.44 4.42 -4.61
C MET A 1 -32.54 3.40 -5.32
N ALA A 2 -33.01 2.67 -6.33
CA ALA A 2 -32.15 1.77 -7.12
C ALA A 2 -31.02 2.51 -7.86
N ASP A 3 -31.28 3.72 -8.34
CA ASP A 3 -30.35 4.50 -9.18
C ASP A 3 -29.11 4.97 -8.39
N LEU A 4 -29.28 5.26 -7.10
CA LEU A 4 -28.20 5.62 -6.18
C LEU A 4 -27.25 4.44 -5.93
N PHE A 5 -27.79 3.22 -5.93
CA PHE A 5 -27.04 2.00 -5.67
C PHE A 5 -26.19 1.57 -6.89
N TRP A 6 -26.72 1.73 -8.11
CA TRP A 6 -25.98 1.46 -9.34
C TRP A 6 -24.84 2.48 -9.56
N ALA A 7 -25.06 3.75 -9.24
CA ALA A 7 -24.01 4.77 -9.24
C ALA A 7 -22.88 4.39 -8.26
N ASN A 8 -23.22 3.98 -7.04
CA ASN A 8 -22.25 3.60 -6.01
C ASN A 8 -21.35 2.42 -6.43
N ARG A 9 -21.89 1.43 -7.17
CA ARG A 9 -21.11 0.26 -7.62
C ARG A 9 -20.11 0.58 -8.73
N GLN A 10 -20.49 1.44 -9.68
CA GLN A 10 -19.57 1.88 -10.74
C GLN A 10 -18.40 2.68 -10.15
N HIS A 11 -18.66 3.56 -9.19
CA HIS A 11 -17.61 4.28 -8.46
C HIS A 11 -16.70 3.32 -7.69
N ALA A 12 -17.27 2.35 -6.97
CA ALA A 12 -16.49 1.35 -6.25
C ALA A 12 -15.56 0.54 -7.18
N MET A 13 -16.05 0.16 -8.36
CA MET A 13 -15.23 -0.55 -9.35
C MET A 13 -14.08 0.30 -9.88
N ILE A 14 -14.35 1.57 -10.24
CA ILE A 14 -13.32 2.50 -10.71
C ILE A 14 -12.25 2.68 -9.64
N ILE A 15 -12.66 2.95 -8.39
CA ILE A 15 -11.74 3.10 -7.26
C ILE A 15 -10.90 1.83 -7.07
N SER A 16 -11.52 0.65 -7.10
CA SER A 16 -10.82 -0.62 -6.91
C SER A 16 -9.78 -0.87 -8.00
N VAL A 17 -10.11 -0.60 -9.27
CA VAL A 17 -9.16 -0.77 -10.38
C VAL A 17 -8.04 0.26 -10.27
N THR A 18 -8.37 1.53 -10.06
CA THR A 18 -7.37 2.61 -10.00
C THR A 18 -6.40 2.39 -8.83
N LEU A 19 -6.90 2.14 -7.62
CA LEU A 19 -6.05 1.88 -6.45
C LEU A 19 -5.26 0.58 -6.63
N GLY A 20 -5.89 -0.49 -7.11
CA GLY A 20 -5.20 -1.75 -7.37
C GLY A 20 -4.02 -1.58 -8.33
N LEU A 21 -4.20 -0.85 -9.43
CA LEU A 21 -3.13 -0.57 -10.39
C LEU A 21 -2.04 0.35 -9.82
N LEU A 22 -2.41 1.35 -9.02
CA LEU A 22 -1.43 2.22 -8.36
C LEU A 22 -0.57 1.43 -7.37
N TYR A 23 -1.17 0.65 -6.48
CA TYR A 23 -0.44 -0.21 -5.54
C TYR A 23 0.41 -1.26 -6.27
N LEU A 24 -0.07 -1.79 -7.40
CA LEU A 24 0.72 -2.71 -8.22
C LEU A 24 1.97 -2.02 -8.79
N ALA A 25 1.79 -0.84 -9.40
CA ALA A 25 2.89 -0.09 -10.00
C ALA A 25 3.93 0.29 -8.95
N CYS A 26 3.50 0.80 -7.79
CA CYS A 26 4.38 1.14 -6.68
C CYS A 26 5.10 -0.09 -6.12
N GLY A 27 4.39 -1.19 -5.84
CA GLY A 27 4.99 -2.41 -5.31
C GLY A 27 6.02 -3.04 -6.25
N ILE A 28 5.74 -3.06 -7.56
CA ILE A 28 6.70 -3.53 -8.58
C ILE A 28 7.93 -2.61 -8.63
N TRP A 29 7.71 -1.30 -8.63
CA TRP A 29 8.81 -0.32 -8.64
C TRP A 29 9.72 -0.47 -7.43
N GLU A 30 9.13 -0.59 -6.24
CA GLU A 30 9.87 -0.76 -5.00
C GLU A 30 10.63 -2.08 -4.98
N PHE A 31 10.01 -3.17 -5.41
CA PHE A 31 10.68 -4.47 -5.56
C PHE A 31 11.93 -4.37 -6.45
N PHE A 32 11.83 -3.70 -7.61
CA PHE A 32 13.00 -3.48 -8.46
C PHE A 32 14.05 -2.56 -7.84
N SER A 33 13.63 -1.64 -6.97
CA SER A 33 14.54 -0.77 -6.22
C SER A 33 15.31 -1.58 -5.17
N VAL A 34 14.68 -2.55 -4.50
CA VAL A 34 15.34 -3.49 -3.57
C VAL A 34 16.39 -4.34 -4.29
N VAL A 35 16.09 -4.81 -5.50
CA VAL A 35 17.02 -5.63 -6.31
C VAL A 35 18.16 -4.79 -6.93
N GLY A 36 18.11 -3.46 -6.82
CA GLY A 36 19.12 -2.55 -7.35
C GLY A 36 19.00 -2.26 -8.86
N ILE A 37 17.84 -2.56 -9.45
CA ILE A 37 17.56 -2.31 -10.88
C ILE A 37 16.97 -0.91 -11.09
N ALA A 38 16.13 -0.44 -10.17
CA ALA A 38 15.48 0.86 -10.22
C ALA A 38 16.13 1.88 -9.26
N PRO A 39 16.12 3.18 -9.59
CA PRO A 39 16.72 4.21 -8.74
C PRO A 39 15.90 4.44 -7.46
N LEU A 40 16.59 4.70 -6.35
CA LEU A 40 15.96 5.18 -5.11
C LEU A 40 15.36 6.57 -5.33
N VAL A 41 14.11 6.76 -4.86
CA VAL A 41 13.39 8.04 -5.04
C VAL A 41 13.25 8.81 -3.74
N VAL A 42 12.87 8.16 -2.63
CA VAL A 42 12.47 8.88 -1.40
C VAL A 42 13.02 8.24 -0.12
N ALA A 43 12.90 6.93 0.01
CA ALA A 43 13.33 6.19 1.20
C ALA A 43 14.12 4.95 0.80
N LYS A 44 14.83 4.37 1.79
CA LYS A 44 15.46 3.06 1.62
C LYS A 44 14.36 2.04 1.31
N PRO A 45 14.39 1.38 0.15
CA PRO A 45 13.34 0.47 -0.25
C PRO A 45 13.34 -0.76 0.66
N ASP A 46 12.15 -1.23 1.05
CA ASP A 46 11.96 -2.39 1.91
C ASP A 46 11.23 -3.50 1.14
N LEU A 47 11.79 -4.71 1.17
CA LEU A 47 11.17 -5.88 0.55
C LEU A 47 9.79 -6.16 1.17
N LEU A 48 9.64 -5.95 2.47
CA LEU A 48 8.39 -6.20 3.17
C LEU A 48 7.31 -5.22 2.75
N ASP A 49 7.64 -3.93 2.61
CA ASP A 49 6.68 -2.92 2.14
C ASP A 49 6.26 -3.20 0.69
N SER A 50 7.22 -3.53 -0.18
CA SER A 50 6.92 -3.90 -1.57
C SER A 50 5.95 -5.08 -1.67
N LEU A 51 6.14 -6.12 -0.84
CA LEU A 51 5.26 -7.30 -0.82
C LEU A 51 3.87 -6.95 -0.29
N ILE A 52 3.77 -6.11 0.73
CA ILE A 52 2.49 -5.63 1.26
C ILE A 52 1.72 -4.83 0.20
N MET A 53 2.39 -3.95 -0.55
CA MET A 53 1.74 -3.23 -1.65
C MET A 53 1.19 -4.18 -2.72
N LEU A 54 1.91 -5.25 -3.05
CA LEU A 54 1.43 -6.28 -3.98
C LEU A 54 0.21 -7.04 -3.42
N VAL A 55 0.17 -7.32 -2.12
CA VAL A 55 -1.00 -7.92 -1.46
C VAL A 55 -2.21 -6.98 -1.52
N ILE A 56 -2.03 -5.70 -1.19
CA ILE A 56 -3.10 -4.69 -1.27
C ILE A 56 -3.63 -4.58 -2.70
N SER A 57 -2.73 -4.50 -3.68
CA SER A 57 -3.05 -4.53 -5.10
C SER A 57 -3.91 -5.75 -5.46
N SER A 58 -3.48 -6.95 -5.05
CA SER A 58 -4.20 -8.20 -5.31
C SER A 58 -5.63 -8.17 -4.74
N VAL A 59 -5.82 -7.67 -3.51
CA VAL A 59 -7.14 -7.54 -2.89
C VAL A 59 -8.05 -6.62 -3.70
N PHE A 60 -7.56 -5.44 -4.08
CA PHE A 60 -8.33 -4.48 -4.90
C PHE A 60 -8.66 -5.03 -6.30
N LEU A 61 -7.71 -5.69 -6.96
CA LEU A 61 -7.93 -6.22 -8.31
C LEU A 61 -8.83 -7.46 -8.29
N THR A 62 -8.75 -8.31 -7.26
CA THR A 62 -9.63 -9.48 -7.10
C THR A 62 -11.09 -9.06 -6.96
N GLY A 63 -11.35 -7.95 -6.26
CA GLY A 63 -12.70 -7.39 -6.09
C GLY A 63 -13.39 -6.94 -7.39
N THR A 64 -12.63 -6.69 -8.46
CA THR A 64 -13.19 -6.20 -9.73
C THR A 64 -14.06 -7.23 -10.43
N ARG A 65 -13.75 -8.53 -10.29
CA ARG A 65 -14.49 -9.62 -10.92
C ARG A 65 -15.92 -9.78 -10.36
N PRO A 66 -16.13 -9.92 -9.03
CA PRO A 66 -17.48 -9.99 -8.46
C PRO A 66 -18.27 -8.68 -8.65
N LEU A 67 -17.60 -7.52 -8.58
CA LEU A 67 -18.24 -6.22 -8.89
C LEU A 67 -18.79 -6.18 -10.32
N ARG A 68 -18.08 -6.75 -11.30
CA ARG A 68 -18.54 -6.83 -12.70
C ARG A 68 -19.70 -7.81 -12.89
N ARG A 69 -19.86 -8.79 -11.99
CA ARG A 69 -20.97 -9.76 -12.00
C ARG A 69 -22.21 -9.28 -11.24
N ASN A 70 -22.19 -8.07 -10.71
CA ASN A 70 -23.23 -7.51 -9.84
C ASN A 70 -23.45 -8.31 -8.54
N GLU A 71 -22.46 -9.08 -8.10
CA GLU A 71 -22.50 -9.81 -6.83
C GLU A 71 -22.31 -8.80 -5.67
N GLU A 72 -23.17 -8.85 -4.66
CA GLU A 72 -23.11 -7.92 -3.52
C GLU A 72 -21.84 -8.10 -2.69
N GLU A 73 -21.34 -9.33 -2.62
CA GLU A 73 -20.07 -9.70 -1.97
C GLU A 73 -18.86 -8.95 -2.58
N GLY A 74 -18.98 -8.48 -3.83
CA GLY A 74 -17.91 -7.75 -4.51
C GLY A 74 -17.52 -6.43 -3.82
N ILE A 75 -18.43 -5.84 -3.03
CA ILE A 75 -18.18 -4.59 -2.29
C ILE A 75 -17.23 -4.81 -1.10
N ALA A 76 -17.13 -6.04 -0.58
CA ALA A 76 -16.26 -6.34 0.56
C ALA A 76 -14.77 -6.14 0.22
N PHE A 77 -14.36 -6.46 -1.01
CA PHE A 77 -12.97 -6.36 -1.45
C PHE A 77 -12.38 -4.95 -1.42
N PRO A 78 -12.99 -3.91 -2.05
CA PRO A 78 -12.45 -2.55 -1.97
C PRO A 78 -12.49 -1.99 -0.54
N ILE A 79 -13.44 -2.41 0.30
CA ILE A 79 -13.46 -2.04 1.73
C ILE A 79 -12.25 -2.63 2.46
N VAL A 80 -12.00 -3.94 2.29
CA VAL A 80 -10.83 -4.60 2.91
C VAL A 80 -9.53 -3.99 2.38
N GLY A 81 -9.44 -3.72 1.08
CA GLY A 81 -8.28 -3.04 0.48
C GLY A 81 -8.05 -1.65 1.08
N LEU A 82 -9.13 -0.90 1.34
CA LEU A 82 -9.05 0.42 1.97
C LEU A 82 -8.62 0.36 3.44
N ILE A 83 -9.09 -0.65 4.18
CA ILE A 83 -8.65 -0.91 5.56
C ILE A 83 -7.15 -1.24 5.58
N LEU A 84 -6.71 -2.17 4.73
CA LEU A 84 -5.30 -2.58 4.66
C LEU A 84 -4.39 -1.41 4.29
N SER A 85 -4.73 -0.66 3.25
CA SER A 85 -3.97 0.53 2.83
C SER A 85 -3.91 1.60 3.91
N THR A 86 -5.00 1.84 4.63
CA THR A 86 -5.05 2.82 5.73
C THR A 86 -4.14 2.39 6.90
N ILE A 87 -4.14 1.11 7.25
CA ILE A 87 -3.26 0.57 8.31
C ILE A 87 -1.79 0.75 7.93
N VAL A 88 -1.42 0.39 6.70
CA VAL A 88 -0.04 0.51 6.21
C VAL A 88 0.38 1.97 6.17
N PHE A 89 -0.48 2.86 5.68
CA PHE A 89 -0.23 4.30 5.71
C PHE A 89 -0.03 4.83 7.13
N ALA A 90 -0.86 4.42 8.08
CA ALA A 90 -0.72 4.82 9.48
C ALA A 90 0.60 4.33 10.09
N LEU A 91 1.00 3.08 9.82
CA LEU A 91 2.29 2.56 10.25
C LEU A 91 3.45 3.33 9.63
N GLY A 92 3.39 3.64 8.33
CA GLY A 92 4.39 4.45 7.65
C GLY A 92 4.51 5.86 8.25
N LEU A 93 3.39 6.48 8.61
CA LEU A 93 3.40 7.77 9.32
C LEU A 93 4.05 7.67 10.70
N VAL A 94 3.79 6.60 11.46
CA VAL A 94 4.42 6.39 12.77
C VAL A 94 5.94 6.30 12.61
N VAL A 95 6.43 5.49 11.66
CA VAL A 95 7.87 5.37 11.38
C VAL A 95 8.48 6.71 10.98
N LEU A 96 7.83 7.43 10.07
CA LEU A 96 8.29 8.75 9.63
C LEU A 96 8.37 9.75 10.79
N LEU A 97 7.34 9.79 11.64
CA LEU A 97 7.30 10.68 12.81
C LEU A 97 8.33 10.29 13.85
N THR A 98 8.55 9.00 14.10
CA THR A 98 9.58 8.52 15.02
C THR A 98 10.97 8.93 14.53
N ASN A 99 11.26 8.80 13.23
CA ASN A 99 12.52 9.23 12.64
C ASN A 99 12.69 10.76 12.74
N ALA A 100 11.64 11.53 12.44
CA ALA A 100 11.67 12.99 12.54
C ALA A 100 11.89 13.46 14.00
N LEU A 101 11.27 12.79 14.97
CA LEU A 101 11.48 13.06 16.40
C LEU A 101 12.90 12.66 16.84
N GLY A 102 13.42 11.54 16.36
CA GLY A 102 14.79 11.11 16.61
C GLY A 102 15.80 12.15 16.16
N TRP A 103 15.64 12.67 14.95
CA TRP A 103 16.43 13.78 14.43
C TRP A 103 16.30 15.05 15.30
N ALA A 104 15.07 15.46 15.63
CA ALA A 104 14.82 16.68 16.41
C ALA A 104 15.41 16.63 17.85
N LEU A 105 15.53 15.43 18.43
CA LEU A 105 16.08 15.21 19.76
C LEU A 105 17.59 14.89 19.75
N GLY A 106 18.23 14.87 18.58
CA GLY A 106 19.65 14.51 18.44
C GLY A 106 19.93 13.04 18.79
N LEU A 107 18.95 12.15 18.61
CA LEU A 107 19.04 10.70 18.82
C LEU A 107 19.50 9.97 17.54
N GLU A 108 20.35 10.62 16.74
CA GLU A 108 20.83 10.07 15.45
C GLU A 108 21.73 8.82 15.66
N ASP A 109 22.42 8.73 16.80
CA ASP A 109 23.30 7.58 17.15
C ASP A 109 22.55 6.24 17.37
N TRP A 110 21.21 6.25 17.47
CA TRP A 110 20.42 5.03 17.62
C TRP A 110 20.29 4.25 16.30
N GLU A 111 20.62 4.84 15.16
CA GLU A 111 20.68 4.14 13.87
C GLU A 111 21.71 2.99 13.87
N GLY A 112 22.77 3.09 14.69
CA GLY A 112 23.81 2.07 14.85
C GLY A 112 23.45 0.88 15.74
N TRP A 113 22.32 0.92 16.46
CA TRP A 113 21.83 -0.17 17.32
C TRP A 113 21.02 -1.23 16.57
N MET A 114 20.65 -0.97 15.33
CA MET A 114 20.25 -2.04 14.44
C MET A 114 21.50 -2.90 14.21
N PRO A 115 21.51 -4.19 14.62
CA PRO A 115 22.66 -5.03 14.35
C PRO A 115 22.92 -4.93 12.86
N ALA A 116 24.10 -4.41 12.52
CA ALA A 116 24.57 -4.37 11.15
C ALA A 116 24.31 -5.77 10.60
N MET A 117 23.42 -5.91 9.61
CA MET A 117 23.50 -7.05 8.71
C MET A 117 24.73 -6.79 7.86
N ASN A 118 25.88 -7.08 8.46
CA ASN A 118 27.14 -7.30 7.79
C ASN A 118 27.02 -8.60 7.02
N VAL A 119 26.51 -8.48 5.79
CA VAL A 119 26.76 -9.41 4.69
C VAL A 119 27.23 -8.61 3.49
#